data_AF-A0A6G1FQ88-F1
#
_entry.id   AF-A0A6G1FQ88-F1
#
_cell.length_a   1.000
_cell.length_b   1.000
_cell.length_c   1.000
_cell.angle_alpha   90.00
_cell.angle_beta   90.00
_cell.angle_gamma   90.00
#
_symmetry.space_group_name_H-M   'P 1'
#
loop_
_entity.id
_entity.type
_entity.pdbx_description
1 polymer ?
#
loop_
_entity_poly.entity_id
_entity_poly.type
_entity_poly.pdbx_seq_one_letter_code
_entity_poly.pdbx_strand_id
1 'polypeptide(L)' 'SPDLNPIEAIWLIMKQRLRGGRWQTVAEFKEAIEREWKRITQQEIRQRIAEMPWRCKKVVELKGGRVRSDLW' A
#
# COMPACT_ATOMS: atom_id res chain seq x y z
N SER A 1 -8.21 -12.09 -2.86
CA SER A 1 -7.75 -11.70 -1.50
C SER A 1 -6.85 -10.48 -1.64
N PRO A 2 -7.26 -9.30 -1.14
CA PRO A 2 -6.45 -8.08 -1.23
C PRO A 2 -5.13 -8.19 -0.44
N ASP A 3 -5.12 -8.97 0.64
CA ASP A 3 -3.92 -9.20 1.47
C ASP A 3 -2.76 -9.86 0.71
N LEU A 4 -3.03 -10.46 -0.45
CA LEU A 4 -2.06 -11.18 -1.29
C LEU A 4 -1.81 -10.50 -2.65
N ASN A 5 -2.23 -9.25 -2.83
CA ASN A 5 -1.97 -8.49 -4.05
C ASN A 5 -0.98 -7.34 -3.77
N PRO A 6 0.28 -7.39 -4.24
CA PRO A 6 1.30 -6.37 -3.94
C PRO A 6 0.90 -4.94 -4.30
N ILE A 7 0.00 -4.74 -5.28
CA ILE A 7 -0.45 -3.38 -5.65
C ILE A 7 -1.27 -2.72 -4.55
N GLU A 8 -1.98 -3.49 -3.71
CA GLU A 8 -2.71 -2.98 -2.56
C GLU A 8 -1.77 -2.34 -1.53
N ALA A 9 -0.54 -2.85 -1.43
CA ALA A 9 0.53 -2.25 -0.62
C ALA A 9 0.90 -0.86 -1.13
N ILE A 10 0.98 -0.71 -2.45
CA ILE A 10 1.32 0.57 -3.09
C ILE A 10 0.18 1.58 -2.88
N TRP A 11 -1.07 1.14 -3.06
CA TRP A 11 -2.23 1.97 -2.73
C TRP A 11 -2.26 2.39 -1.26
N LEU A 12 -1.85 1.53 -0.34
CA LEU A 12 -1.76 1.88 1.07
C LEU A 12 -0.73 2.98 1.33
N ILE A 13 0.46 2.91 0.73
CA ILE A 13 1.48 3.98 0.86
C ILE A 13 0.88 5.32 0.44
N MET A 14 0.20 5.36 -0.70
CA MET A 14 -0.46 6.58 -1.18
C MET A 14 -1.52 7.07 -0.19
N LYS A 15 -2.40 6.17 0.28
CA LYS A 15 -3.44 6.52 1.27
C LYS A 15 -2.83 7.06 2.57
N GLN A 16 -1.73 6.49 3.03
CA GLN A 16 -1.04 6.95 4.24
C GLN A 16 -0.43 8.34 4.06
N ARG A 17 0.26 8.59 2.94
CA ARG A 17 0.89 9.87 2.63
C ARG A 17 -0.11 11.00 2.35
N LEU A 18 -1.25 10.67 1.77
CA LEU A 18 -2.34 11.61 1.50
C LEU A 18 -3.23 11.84 2.73
N ARG A 19 -3.11 11.02 3.78
CA ARG A 19 -3.97 11.10 4.97
C ARG A 19 -3.82 12.47 5.64
N GLY A 20 -4.95 13.13 5.88
CA GLY A 20 -4.99 14.46 6.50
C GLY A 20 -4.81 15.63 5.53
N GLY A 21 -4.55 15.36 4.24
CA GLY A 21 -4.62 16.38 3.19
C GLY A 21 -6.02 16.98 3.08
N ARG A 22 -6.09 18.28 2.80
CA ARG A 22 -7.32 19.00 2.48
C ARG A 22 -7.21 19.49 1.05
N TRP A 23 -8.11 19.04 0.20
CA TRP A 23 -8.21 19.46 -1.20
C TRP A 23 -9.60 20.06 -1.40
N GLN A 24 -9.65 21.23 -2.03
CA GLN A 24 -10.89 21.96 -2.30
C GLN A 24 -11.51 21.52 -3.62
N THR A 25 -10.70 20.95 -4.52
CA THR A 25 -11.17 20.47 -5.83
C THR A 25 -10.69 19.06 -6.16
N VAL A 26 -11.40 18.41 -7.07
CA VAL A 26 -10.99 17.11 -7.63
C VAL A 26 -9.65 17.22 -8.38
N ALA A 27 -9.38 18.36 -9.03
CA ALA A 27 -8.12 18.59 -9.73
C ALA A 27 -6.93 18.60 -8.77
N GLU A 28 -7.03 19.35 -7.67
CA GLU A 28 -6.00 19.37 -6.61
C GLU A 28 -5.75 17.99 -6.02
N PHE A 29 -6.81 17.20 -5.82
CA PHE A 29 -6.66 15.84 -5.31
C PHE A 29 -5.96 14.91 -6.31
N LYS A 30 -6.29 15.02 -7.61
CA LYS A 30 -5.61 14.27 -8.67
C LYS A 30 -4.12 14.60 -8.75
N GLU A 31 -3.77 15.89 -8.70
CA GLU A 31 -2.37 16.32 -8.68
C GLU A 31 -1.61 15.77 -7.46
N ALA A 32 -2.26 15.74 -6.30
CA ALA A 32 -1.68 15.16 -5.10
C ALA A 32 -1.44 13.65 -5.25
N ILE A 33 -2.39 12.91 -5.83
CA ILE A 33 -2.25 11.49 -6.14
C ILE A 33 -1.06 11.26 -7.09
N GLU A 34 -0.99 12.00 -8.20
CA GLU A 34 0.09 11.85 -9.18
C GLU A 34 1.47 12.20 -8.59
N ARG A 35 1.53 13.25 -7.76
CA ARG A 35 2.76 13.63 -7.06
C ARG A 35 3.22 12.51 -6.12
N GLU A 36 2.32 11.97 -5.30
CA GLU A 36 2.69 10.90 -4.38
C GLU A 36 3.05 9.61 -5.12
N TRP A 37 2.37 9.28 -6.21
CA TRP A 37 2.73 8.15 -7.08
C TRP A 37 4.18 8.28 -7.60
N LYS A 38 4.56 9.45 -8.14
CA LYS A 38 5.92 9.73 -8.64
C LYS A 38 6.98 9.69 -7.53
N ARG A 39 6.60 9.92 -6.27
CA ARG A 39 7.50 9.89 -5.11
C ARG A 39 7.68 8.50 -4.50
N ILE A 40 6.93 7.49 -4.93
CA ILE A 40 7.13 6.12 -4.43
C ILE A 40 8.43 5.60 -5.03
N THR A 41 9.37 5.24 -4.15
CA THR A 41 10.69 4.78 -4.59
C THR A 41 10.64 3.31 -5.00
N GLN A 42 11.58 2.91 -5.86
CA GLN A 42 11.77 1.49 -6.19
C GLN A 42 12.13 0.64 -4.96
N GLN A 43 12.79 1.24 -3.95
CA GLN A 43 13.11 0.55 -2.71
C GLN A 43 11.85 0.21 -1.92
N GLU A 44 10.91 1.15 -1.76
CA GLU A 44 9.63 0.91 -1.08
C GLU A 44 8.82 -0.18 -1.79
N ILE A 45 8.78 -0.15 -3.14
CA ILE A 45 8.11 -1.19 -3.93
C ILE A 45 8.75 -2.56 -3.68
N ARG A 46 10.08 -2.66 -3.74
CA ARG A 46 10.82 -3.91 -3.50
C ARG A 46 10.60 -4.43 -2.09
N GLN A 47 10.52 -3.56 -1.08
CA GLN A 47 10.20 -3.97 0.29
C GLN A 47 8.81 -4.60 0.39
N ARG A 48 7.80 -4.04 -0.30
CA ARG A 48 6.45 -4.62 -0.31
C ARG A 48 6.40 -5.98 -0.99
N ILE A 49 7.15 -6.15 -2.09
CA ILE A 49 7.27 -7.44 -2.79
C ILE A 49 7.99 -8.47 -1.92
N ALA A 50 9.08 -8.08 -1.26
CA ALA A 50 9.89 -8.96 -0.41
C ALA A 50 9.13 -9.51 0.80
N GLU A 51 8.07 -8.82 1.25
CA GLU A 51 7.22 -9.25 2.36
C GLU A 51 6.18 -10.31 1.96
N MET A 52 5.86 -10.43 0.67
CA MET A 52 4.82 -11.34 0.17
C MET A 52 4.99 -12.80 0.60
N PRO A 53 6.20 -13.40 0.58
CA PRO A 53 6.39 -14.76 1.08
C PRO A 53 5.98 -14.92 2.54
N TRP A 54 6.27 -13.92 3.39
CA TRP A 54 5.84 -13.94 4.80
C TRP A 54 4.31 -13.83 4.91
N ARG A 55 3.68 -12.94 4.13
CA ARG A 55 2.21 -12.78 4.13
C ARG A 55 1.51 -14.07 3.70
N CYS A 56 1.98 -14.71 2.64
CA CYS A 56 1.43 -15.98 2.17
C CYS A 56 1.49 -17.06 3.27
N LYS A 57 2.64 -17.19 3.95
CA LYS A 57 2.78 -18.11 5.09
C LYS A 57 1.80 -17.77 6.20
N LYS A 58 1.65 -16.49 6.53
CA LYS A 58 0.76 -16.04 7.61
C LYS A 58 -0.71 -16.28 7.30
N VAL A 59 -1.15 -16.11 6.06
CA VAL A 59 -2.51 -16.47 5.63
C VAL A 59 -2.78 -17.96 5.86
N VAL A 60 -1.83 -18.84 5.54
CA VAL A 60 -1.95 -20.28 5.77
C VAL A 60 -2.06 -20.60 7.27
N GLU A 61 -1.18 -20.02 8.09
CA GLU A 61 -1.22 -20.18 9.56
C GLU A 61 -2.57 -19.74 10.15
N LEU A 62 -3.13 -18.64 9.63
CA LEU A 62 -4.42 -18.10 10.04
C LEU A 62 -5.61 -18.81 9.37
N LYS A 63 -5.39 -19.92 8.66
CA LYS A 63 -6.43 -20.68 7.94
C LYS A 63 -7.29 -19.81 7.01
N GLY A 64 -6.64 -18.90 6.29
CA GLY A 64 -7.31 -17.93 5.41
C GLY A 64 -7.71 -16.62 6.09
N GLY A 65 -7.39 -16.44 7.38
CA GLY A 65 -7.63 -15.21 8.13
C GLY A 65 -6.79 -14.02 7.65
N ARG A 66 -7.23 -12.82 8.05
CA ARG A 66 -6.63 -11.54 7.64
C ARG A 66 -5.21 -11.37 8.19
N VAL A 67 -4.30 -10.88 7.35
CA VAL A 67 -2.90 -10.62 7.74
C VAL A 67 -2.64 -9.12 7.83
N ARG A 68 -2.09 -8.69 8.97
CA ARG A 68 -1.65 -7.31 9.22
C ARG A 68 -0.18 -7.31 9.61
N SER A 69 0.59 -6.39 9.04
CA SER A 69 2.02 -6.23 9.30
C SER A 69 2.34 -4.75 9.44
N ASP A 70 3.54 -4.42 9.90
CA ASP A 70 3.93 -3.02 10.09
C ASP A 70 3.96 -2.23 8.78
N LEU A 71 4.16 -2.93 7.65
CA LEU A 71 4.10 -2.33 6.33
C LEU A 71 2.65 -2.19 5.84
N TRP A 72 1.67 -3.01 6.27
CA TRP A 72 0.30 -3.10 5.71
C TRP A 72 -0.86 -2.77 6.66
#